data_AF-A0A158S8L8-F1
#
_entry.id   AF-A0A158S8L8-F1
#
_cell.length_a   1.000
_cell.length_b   1.000
_cell.length_c   1.000
_cell.angle_alpha   90.00
_cell.angle_beta   90.00
_cell.angle_gamma   90.00
#
_symmetry.space_group_name_H-M   'P 1'
#
loop_
_entity.id
_entity.type
_entity.pdbx_description
1 polymer ?
#
loop_
_entity_poly.entity_id
_entity_poly.type
_entity_poly.pdbx_seq_one_letter_code
_entity_poly.pdbx_strand_id
1 'polypeptide(L)'
;MKTLLKSAALASSLALVTVAAQPALAQDKNGGTIVQGLGIANFDAVLANSNAYKTAEQQRETTYKAQYDQAKQRSEALNAQLKPMIDKFNADRQAANPNQTALQQQAAQIQQLQENGKQEIQRILAPVGLSQAYVNEQIEDKLDAAVKSAMAKKKISILLSPDAILAVNGSAYNLNQDILNELNTAIPSAQLVPPSGWEPRQIREARAQQAAAQGQAAPSTAAQPTGR
;
A
#
# COMPACT_ATOMS: atom_id res chain seq x y z
N MET A 1 10.67 43.90 -49.31
CA MET A 1 11.81 44.20 -50.20
C MET A 1 12.85 45.01 -49.43
N LYS A 2 13.99 44.39 -49.10
CA LYS A 2 15.33 45.02 -49.04
C LYS A 2 16.34 43.91 -48.75
N THR A 3 17.19 43.73 -49.75
CA THR A 3 18.41 42.95 -49.90
C THR A 3 19.37 43.13 -48.70
N LEU A 4 20.28 42.20 -48.37
CA LEU A 4 21.53 41.97 -49.08
C LEU A 4 22.24 40.66 -48.65
N LEU A 5 22.79 39.97 -49.65
CA LEU A 5 23.74 38.85 -49.59
C LEU A 5 25.17 39.30 -49.22
N LYS A 6 25.98 38.36 -48.69
CA LYS A 6 27.37 37.98 -49.10
C LYS A 6 28.00 37.15 -47.97
N SER A 7 28.16 35.83 -48.09
CA SER A 7 29.24 35.09 -48.77
C SER A 7 30.63 35.26 -48.13
N ALA A 8 31.08 34.22 -47.43
CA ALA A 8 32.49 33.82 -47.42
C ALA A 8 32.56 32.29 -47.18
N ALA A 9 32.96 31.58 -48.22
CA ALA A 9 33.27 30.16 -48.23
C ALA A 9 34.78 29.98 -48.43
N LEU A 10 35.24 28.76 -48.15
CA LEU A 10 36.54 28.14 -48.45
C LEU A 10 37.65 28.43 -47.42
N ALA A 11 38.56 27.52 -47.08
CA ALA A 11 38.74 26.06 -47.18
C ALA A 11 40.15 25.81 -46.59
N SER A 12 40.37 24.71 -45.86
CA SER A 12 41.67 24.01 -45.61
C SER A 12 41.47 23.10 -44.40
N SER A 13 41.15 21.81 -44.56
CA SER A 13 42.04 20.68 -44.89
C SER A 13 42.49 19.90 -43.64
N LEU A 14 42.41 18.57 -43.76
CA LEU A 14 43.13 17.53 -43.01
C LEU A 14 42.66 17.18 -41.59
N ALA A 15 41.85 16.14 -41.47
CA ALA A 15 42.34 14.80 -41.07
C ALA A 15 41.16 13.86 -40.83
N LEU A 16 41.10 12.79 -41.64
CA LEU A 16 40.32 11.60 -41.35
C LEU A 16 40.95 10.90 -40.15
N VAL A 17 40.26 10.89 -39.01
CA VAL A 17 40.43 9.85 -38.00
C VAL A 17 39.06 9.21 -37.80
N THR A 18 38.89 8.03 -38.42
CA THR A 18 37.83 7.09 -38.10
C THR A 18 38.08 6.53 -36.70
N VAL A 19 37.51 7.16 -35.67
CA VAL A 19 37.26 6.49 -34.39
C VAL A 19 35.85 5.91 -34.46
N ALA A 20 35.82 4.59 -34.45
CA ALA A 20 34.63 3.78 -34.34
C ALA A 20 33.77 4.21 -33.14
N ALA A 21 32.47 4.02 -33.30
CA ALA A 21 31.42 4.23 -32.33
C ALA A 21 31.81 3.89 -30.88
N GLN A 22 31.78 4.89 -30.02
CA GLN A 22 31.31 4.74 -28.64
C GLN A 22 30.32 5.88 -28.41
N PRO A 23 29.05 5.60 -28.05
CA PRO A 23 28.20 6.66 -27.56
C PRO A 23 28.84 7.19 -26.28
N ALA A 24 29.35 8.41 -26.34
CA ALA A 24 29.78 9.17 -25.18
C ALA A 24 28.57 9.22 -24.23
N LEU A 25 28.63 8.41 -23.17
CA LEU A 25 27.77 8.57 -22.02
C LEU A 25 28.04 9.98 -21.51
N ALA A 26 27.08 10.87 -21.71
CA ALA A 26 27.08 12.20 -21.13
C ALA A 26 27.17 12.03 -19.61
N GLN A 27 28.41 12.15 -19.10
CA GLN A 27 28.68 12.21 -17.67
C GLN A 27 28.15 13.56 -17.19
N ASP A 28 27.01 13.51 -16.50
CA ASP A 28 26.56 14.59 -15.64
C ASP A 28 27.68 14.89 -14.63
N LYS A 29 28.24 16.10 -14.72
CA LYS A 29 29.47 16.50 -14.02
C LYS A 29 29.30 16.70 -12.52
N ASN A 30 28.11 16.48 -11.96
CA ASN A 30 27.83 16.68 -10.54
C ASN A 30 27.24 15.46 -9.81
N GLY A 31 27.24 14.27 -10.41
CA GLY A 31 26.79 13.03 -9.76
C GLY A 31 27.81 11.91 -9.96
N GLY A 32 28.05 11.08 -8.94
CA GLY A 32 28.89 9.89 -9.08
C GLY A 32 28.46 8.99 -10.23
N THR A 33 29.35 8.13 -10.71
CA THR A 33 29.07 7.22 -11.85
C THR A 33 27.77 6.45 -11.62
N ILE A 34 26.81 6.60 -12.53
CA ILE A 34 25.56 5.84 -12.48
C ILE A 34 25.87 4.38 -12.83
N VAL A 35 25.59 3.47 -11.89
CA VAL A 35 25.69 2.03 -12.14
C VAL A 35 24.46 1.59 -12.90
N GLN A 36 24.66 1.26 -14.17
CA GLN A 36 23.58 0.79 -15.04
C GLN A 36 23.00 -0.53 -14.51
N GLY A 37 21.68 -0.69 -14.62
CA GLY A 37 20.98 -1.92 -14.22
C GLY A 37 20.48 -1.96 -12.78
N LEU A 38 20.69 -0.90 -11.99
CA LEU A 38 20.12 -0.74 -10.66
C LEU A 38 18.88 0.16 -10.70
N GLY A 39 17.83 -0.24 -9.99
CA GLY A 39 16.64 0.56 -9.76
C GLY A 39 16.23 0.52 -8.29
N ILE A 40 15.47 1.52 -7.86
CA ILE A 40 14.92 1.68 -6.53
C ILE A 40 13.43 1.89 -6.69
N ALA A 41 12.62 1.10 -5.99
CA ALA A 41 11.18 1.27 -5.98
C ALA A 41 10.57 1.13 -4.59
N ASN A 42 9.68 2.05 -4.26
CA ASN A 42 8.81 1.97 -3.10
C ASN A 42 7.43 1.44 -3.56
N PHE A 43 7.15 0.18 -3.26
CA PHE A 43 5.92 -0.47 -3.69
C PHE A 43 4.67 0.11 -3.04
N ASP A 44 4.74 0.48 -1.76
CA ASP A 44 3.62 1.12 -1.06
C ASP A 44 3.26 2.46 -1.70
N ALA A 45 4.28 3.26 -2.06
CA ALA A 45 4.09 4.52 -2.75
C ALA A 45 3.50 4.32 -4.15
N VAL A 46 3.93 3.29 -4.88
CA VAL A 46 3.39 2.95 -6.20
C VAL A 46 1.93 2.51 -6.09
N LEU A 47 1.59 1.64 -5.13
CA LEU A 47 0.23 1.17 -4.89
C LEU A 47 -0.71 2.34 -4.56
N ALA A 48 -0.33 3.17 -3.57
CA ALA A 48 -1.12 4.32 -3.14
C ALA A 48 -1.27 5.39 -4.25
N ASN A 49 -0.29 5.50 -5.15
CA ASN A 49 -0.35 6.46 -6.26
C ASN A 49 -1.07 5.94 -7.52
N SER A 50 -1.40 4.65 -7.58
CA SER A 50 -2.10 4.04 -8.72
C SER A 50 -3.47 4.67 -8.97
N ASN A 51 -3.86 4.72 -10.24
CA ASN A 51 -5.16 5.23 -10.68
C ASN A 51 -6.28 4.37 -10.09
N ALA A 52 -6.10 3.05 -10.05
CA ALA A 52 -7.02 2.13 -9.42
C ALA A 52 -7.25 2.45 -7.93
N TYR A 53 -6.19 2.68 -7.16
CA TYR A 53 -6.30 3.05 -5.74
C TYR A 53 -7.00 4.39 -5.57
N LYS A 54 -6.53 5.44 -6.26
CA LYS A 54 -7.09 6.80 -6.13
C LYS A 54 -8.57 6.87 -6.52
N THR A 55 -8.93 6.16 -7.59
CA THR A 55 -10.32 6.09 -8.06
C THR A 55 -11.18 5.29 -7.08
N ALA A 56 -10.65 4.18 -6.56
CA ALA A 56 -11.34 3.38 -5.55
C ALA A 56 -11.59 4.18 -4.27
N GLU A 57 -10.64 4.98 -3.79
CA GLU A 57 -10.83 5.84 -2.60
C GLU A 57 -11.98 6.83 -2.79
N GLN A 58 -12.01 7.55 -3.91
CA GLN A 58 -13.11 8.48 -4.23
C GLN A 58 -14.46 7.77 -4.31
N GLN A 59 -14.49 6.58 -4.90
CA GLN A 59 -15.70 5.76 -4.99
C GLN A 59 -16.08 5.14 -3.64
N ARG A 60 -15.12 4.91 -2.74
CA ARG A 60 -15.34 4.34 -1.40
C ARG A 60 -16.13 5.29 -0.53
N GLU A 61 -15.77 6.57 -0.55
CA GLU A 61 -16.49 7.62 0.19
C GLU A 61 -17.97 7.67 -0.20
N THR A 62 -18.28 7.50 -1.48
CA THR A 62 -19.66 7.54 -1.98
C THR A 62 -20.40 6.22 -1.76
N THR A 63 -19.78 5.09 -2.06
CA THR A 63 -20.39 3.75 -1.93
C THR A 63 -20.65 3.38 -0.47
N TYR A 64 -19.72 3.73 0.43
CA TYR A 64 -19.84 3.44 1.87
C TYR A 64 -20.26 4.65 2.70
N LYS A 65 -20.85 5.68 2.05
CA LYS A 65 -21.29 6.90 2.73
C LYS A 65 -22.19 6.59 3.93
N ALA A 66 -23.13 5.66 3.77
CA ALA A 66 -24.06 5.27 4.83
C ALA A 66 -23.32 4.71 6.06
N GLN A 67 -22.29 3.89 5.84
CA GLN A 67 -21.46 3.32 6.91
C GLN A 67 -20.63 4.41 7.60
N TYR A 68 -20.05 5.34 6.84
CA TYR A 68 -19.33 6.48 7.42
C TYR A 68 -20.26 7.38 8.26
N ASP A 69 -21.44 7.71 7.73
CA ASP A 69 -22.43 8.52 8.44
C ASP A 69 -22.90 7.81 9.72
N GLN A 70 -23.18 6.50 9.65
CA GLN A 70 -23.57 5.70 10.81
C GLN A 70 -22.45 5.60 11.85
N ALA A 71 -21.20 5.40 11.43
CA ALA A 71 -20.05 5.36 12.33
C ALA A 71 -19.83 6.71 13.02
N LYS A 72 -20.00 7.82 12.28
CA LYS A 72 -19.93 9.17 12.82
C LYS A 72 -21.03 9.41 13.85
N GLN A 73 -22.29 9.12 13.52
CA GLN A 73 -23.42 9.24 14.45
C GLN A 73 -23.21 8.41 15.71
N ARG A 74 -22.69 7.18 15.57
CA ARG A 74 -22.41 6.32 16.72
C ARG A 74 -21.29 6.90 17.60
N SER A 75 -20.23 7.44 17.00
CA SER A 75 -19.15 8.09 17.73
C SER A 75 -19.65 9.31 18.51
N GLU A 76 -20.48 10.14 17.89
CA GLU A 76 -21.10 11.31 18.53
C GLU A 76 -22.02 10.91 19.69
N ALA A 77 -22.87 9.90 19.49
CA ALA A 77 -23.75 9.38 20.54
C ALA A 77 -22.95 8.77 21.71
N LEU A 78 -21.89 8.02 21.41
CA LEU A 78 -20.99 7.45 22.43
C LEU A 78 -20.31 8.56 23.24
N ASN A 79 -19.82 9.61 22.58
CA ASN A 79 -19.18 10.73 23.26
C ASN A 79 -20.17 11.52 24.12
N ALA A 80 -21.40 11.73 23.63
CA ALA A 80 -22.48 12.37 24.39
C ALA A 80 -22.88 11.56 25.64
N GLN A 81 -22.81 10.23 25.58
CA GLN A 81 -23.07 9.35 26.73
C GLN A 81 -21.89 9.29 27.70
N LEU A 82 -20.66 9.25 27.20
CA LEU A 82 -19.44 9.14 28.01
C LEU A 82 -19.13 10.44 28.76
N LYS A 83 -19.34 11.60 28.13
CA LYS A 83 -19.01 12.89 28.72
C LYS A 83 -19.59 13.10 30.13
N PRO A 84 -20.91 12.96 30.38
CA PRO A 84 -21.46 13.13 31.72
C PRO A 84 -20.94 12.07 32.72
N MET A 85 -20.64 10.84 32.27
CA MET A 85 -20.08 9.80 33.13
C MET A 85 -18.65 10.16 33.58
N ILE A 86 -17.84 10.67 32.66
CA ILE A 86 -16.47 11.12 32.94
C ILE A 86 -16.49 12.36 33.84
N ASP A 87 -17.36 13.32 33.56
CA ASP A 87 -17.50 14.53 34.37
C ASP A 87 -17.93 14.16 35.81
N LYS A 88 -18.88 13.23 35.97
CA LYS A 88 -19.28 12.68 37.27
C LYS A 88 -18.14 11.94 37.97
N PHE A 89 -17.41 11.08 37.27
CA PHE A 89 -16.26 10.37 37.82
C PHE A 89 -15.19 11.32 38.36
N ASN A 90 -14.89 12.37 37.60
CA ASN A 90 -13.93 13.39 38.02
C ASN A 90 -14.42 14.19 39.24
N ALA A 91 -15.71 14.56 39.28
CA ALA A 91 -16.31 15.24 40.42
C ALA A 91 -16.30 14.36 41.70
N ASP A 92 -16.73 13.10 41.59
CA ASP A 92 -16.75 12.15 42.71
C ASP A 92 -15.35 11.86 43.25
N ARG A 93 -14.34 11.85 42.37
CA ARG A 93 -12.93 11.67 42.75
C ARG A 93 -12.36 12.87 43.51
N GLN A 94 -12.85 14.08 43.23
CA GLN A 94 -12.41 15.33 43.88
C GLN A 94 -13.16 15.61 45.19
N ALA A 95 -14.17 14.82 45.53
CA ALA A 95 -14.91 14.96 46.78
C ALA A 95 -14.00 14.78 48.01
N ALA A 96 -14.34 15.44 49.12
CA ALA A 96 -13.54 15.38 50.35
C ALA A 96 -13.42 13.97 50.96
N ASN A 97 -14.41 13.09 50.72
CA ASN A 97 -14.39 11.68 51.09
C ASN A 97 -14.89 10.83 49.90
N PRO A 98 -14.01 10.47 48.96
CA PRO A 98 -14.40 9.73 47.76
C PRO A 98 -14.81 8.29 48.10
N ASN A 99 -15.92 7.82 47.54
CA ASN A 99 -16.34 6.43 47.67
C ASN A 99 -15.57 5.55 46.65
N GLN A 100 -14.55 4.87 47.14
CA GLN A 100 -13.65 4.04 46.32
C GLN A 100 -14.38 2.93 45.54
N THR A 101 -15.41 2.30 46.15
CA THR A 101 -16.20 1.25 45.49
C THR A 101 -17.03 1.83 44.34
N ALA A 102 -17.66 3.00 44.55
CA ALA A 102 -18.43 3.67 43.51
C ALA A 102 -17.54 4.16 42.36
N LEU A 103 -16.34 4.67 42.66
CA LEU A 103 -15.35 5.08 41.64
C LEU A 103 -14.87 3.89 40.80
N GLN A 104 -14.59 2.74 41.41
CA GLN A 104 -14.22 1.52 40.67
C GLN A 104 -15.35 1.07 39.73
N GLN A 105 -16.60 1.09 40.19
CA GLN A 105 -17.76 0.74 39.35
C GLN A 105 -17.93 1.72 38.18
N GLN A 106 -17.82 3.02 38.42
CA GLN A 106 -17.90 4.03 37.36
C GLN A 106 -16.77 3.88 36.34
N ALA A 107 -15.54 3.65 36.80
CA ALA A 107 -14.40 3.43 35.91
C ALA A 107 -14.61 2.18 35.02
N ALA A 108 -15.06 1.07 35.61
CA ALA A 108 -15.37 -0.14 34.87
C ALA A 108 -16.49 0.09 33.83
N GLN A 109 -17.54 0.82 34.20
CA GLN A 109 -18.64 1.15 33.29
C GLN A 109 -18.19 2.03 32.11
N ILE A 110 -17.38 3.05 32.38
CA ILE A 110 -16.80 3.93 31.35
C ILE A 110 -15.92 3.11 30.39
N GLN A 111 -15.03 2.26 30.91
CA GLN A 111 -14.17 1.41 30.09
C GLN A 111 -14.97 0.44 29.23
N GLN A 112 -15.97 -0.22 29.82
CA GLN A 112 -16.84 -1.15 29.08
C GLN A 112 -17.60 -0.45 27.96
N LEU A 113 -18.12 0.76 28.22
CA LEU A 113 -18.85 1.53 27.22
C LEU A 113 -17.92 1.99 26.08
N GLN A 114 -16.70 2.43 26.40
CA GLN A 114 -15.68 2.77 25.40
C GLN A 114 -15.33 1.57 24.52
N GLU A 115 -15.11 0.41 25.10
CA GLU A 115 -14.74 -0.80 24.35
C GLU A 115 -15.88 -1.27 23.44
N ASN A 116 -17.09 -1.37 23.97
CA ASN A 116 -18.28 -1.72 23.18
C ASN A 116 -18.51 -0.71 22.04
N GLY A 117 -18.32 0.58 22.32
CA GLY A 117 -18.43 1.64 21.32
C GLY A 117 -17.42 1.50 20.19
N LYS A 118 -16.15 1.22 20.51
CA LYS A 118 -15.10 0.96 19.50
C LYS A 118 -15.44 -0.27 18.65
N GLN A 119 -15.86 -1.37 19.27
CA GLN A 119 -16.23 -2.59 18.56
C GLN A 119 -17.42 -2.37 17.63
N GLU A 120 -18.42 -1.59 18.04
CA GLU A 120 -19.56 -1.28 17.19
C GLU A 120 -19.17 -0.42 15.98
N ILE A 121 -18.36 0.62 16.19
CA ILE A 121 -17.82 1.45 15.10
C ILE A 121 -16.98 0.60 14.13
N GLN A 122 -16.14 -0.29 14.66
CA GLN A 122 -15.37 -1.23 13.82
C GLN A 122 -16.28 -2.15 13.01
N ARG A 123 -17.38 -2.66 13.58
CA ARG A 123 -18.36 -3.48 12.85
C ARG A 123 -19.06 -2.69 11.75
N ILE A 124 -19.42 -1.43 12.00
CA ILE A 124 -20.02 -0.53 11.01
C ILE A 124 -19.04 -0.29 9.84
N LEU A 125 -17.76 -0.09 10.15
CA LEU A 125 -16.71 0.17 9.16
C LEU A 125 -16.06 -1.11 8.59
N ALA A 126 -16.43 -2.30 9.07
CA ALA A 126 -15.88 -3.56 8.58
C ALA A 126 -16.01 -3.74 7.06
N PRO A 127 -17.14 -3.39 6.41
CA PRO A 127 -17.27 -3.46 4.96
C PRO A 127 -16.27 -2.56 4.22
N VAL A 128 -15.93 -1.40 4.80
CA VAL A 128 -14.94 -0.47 4.25
C VAL A 128 -13.55 -1.09 4.30
N GLY A 129 -13.20 -1.72 5.42
CA GLY A 129 -11.92 -2.43 5.57
C GLY A 129 -11.78 -3.60 4.58
N LEU A 130 -12.85 -4.38 4.39
CA LEU A 130 -12.87 -5.47 3.39
C LEU A 130 -12.72 -4.94 1.96
N SER A 131 -13.40 -3.83 1.66
CA SER A 131 -13.25 -3.15 0.37
C SER A 131 -11.82 -2.68 0.14
N GLN A 132 -11.13 -2.16 1.17
CA GLN A 132 -9.74 -1.74 1.06
C GLN A 132 -8.84 -2.93 0.75
N ALA A 133 -9.00 -4.02 1.50
CA ALA A 133 -8.23 -5.24 1.32
C ALA A 133 -8.42 -5.81 -0.10
N TYR A 134 -9.64 -5.79 -0.63
CA TYR A 134 -9.92 -6.31 -1.97
C TYR A 134 -9.35 -5.44 -3.10
N VAL A 135 -9.39 -4.11 -2.95
CA VAL A 135 -8.75 -3.20 -3.91
C VAL A 135 -7.23 -3.40 -3.89
N ASN A 136 -6.62 -3.51 -2.71
CA ASN A 136 -5.19 -3.76 -2.58
C ASN A 136 -4.80 -5.10 -3.21
N GLU A 137 -5.54 -6.18 -2.94
CA GLU A 137 -5.29 -7.51 -3.52
C GLU A 137 -5.30 -7.47 -5.06
N GLN A 138 -6.28 -6.79 -5.67
CA GLN A 138 -6.35 -6.63 -7.12
C GLN A 138 -5.15 -5.87 -7.71
N ILE A 139 -4.66 -4.85 -7.00
CA ILE A 139 -3.50 -4.07 -7.43
C ILE A 139 -2.21 -4.89 -7.28
N GLU A 140 -2.05 -5.57 -6.14
CA GLU A 140 -0.91 -6.45 -5.85
C GLU A 140 -0.80 -7.59 -6.88
N ASP A 141 -1.92 -8.15 -7.32
CA ASP A 141 -1.95 -9.20 -8.37
C ASP A 141 -1.39 -8.74 -9.71
N LYS A 142 -1.37 -7.43 -9.98
CA LYS A 142 -0.79 -6.84 -11.20
C LYS A 142 0.58 -6.23 -10.96
N LEU A 143 0.97 -6.00 -9.70
CA LEU A 143 2.19 -5.32 -9.34
C LEU A 143 3.44 -6.07 -9.80
N ASP A 144 3.53 -7.39 -9.59
CA ASP A 144 4.70 -8.18 -10.01
C ASP A 144 4.94 -8.10 -11.53
N ALA A 145 3.88 -8.22 -12.33
CA ALA A 145 3.98 -8.10 -13.79
C ALA A 145 4.36 -6.68 -14.23
N ALA A 146 3.80 -5.65 -13.57
CA ALA A 146 4.14 -4.25 -13.82
C ALA A 146 5.62 -3.95 -13.50
N VAL A 147 6.12 -4.47 -12.37
CA VAL A 147 7.53 -4.36 -11.96
C VAL A 147 8.45 -4.99 -13.00
N LYS A 148 8.16 -6.23 -13.43
CA LYS A 148 8.96 -6.92 -14.45
C LYS A 148 8.97 -6.18 -15.79
N SER A 149 7.82 -5.65 -16.21
CA SER A 149 7.71 -4.84 -17.44
C SER A 149 8.54 -3.56 -17.35
N ALA A 150 8.44 -2.83 -16.24
CA ALA A 150 9.22 -1.61 -16.01
C ALA A 150 10.72 -1.89 -15.97
N MET A 151 11.14 -2.95 -15.27
CA MET A 151 12.54 -3.38 -15.22
C MET A 151 13.06 -3.73 -16.62
N ALA A 152 12.31 -4.50 -17.41
CA ALA A 152 12.69 -4.85 -18.77
C ALA A 152 12.83 -3.61 -19.68
N LYS A 153 11.86 -2.69 -19.62
CA LYS A 153 11.85 -1.44 -20.41
C LYS A 153 13.02 -0.51 -20.04
N LYS A 154 13.41 -0.48 -18.77
CA LYS A 154 14.51 0.34 -18.26
C LYS A 154 15.85 -0.40 -18.16
N LYS A 155 15.90 -1.66 -18.59
CA LYS A 155 17.10 -2.52 -18.51
C LYS A 155 17.65 -2.64 -17.09
N ILE A 156 16.76 -2.69 -16.11
CA ILE A 156 17.09 -2.89 -14.69
C ILE A 156 17.17 -4.38 -14.42
N SER A 157 18.27 -4.81 -13.82
CA SER A 157 18.51 -6.20 -13.43
C SER A 157 18.31 -6.41 -11.93
N ILE A 158 18.52 -5.37 -11.11
CA ILE A 158 18.37 -5.42 -9.67
C ILE A 158 17.48 -4.26 -9.23
N LEU A 159 16.39 -4.60 -8.53
CA LEU A 159 15.49 -3.64 -7.91
C LEU A 159 15.68 -3.68 -6.39
N LEU A 160 15.93 -2.52 -5.80
CA LEU A 160 16.17 -2.34 -4.38
C LEU A 160 14.98 -1.64 -3.72
N SER A 161 14.65 -2.04 -2.49
CA SER A 161 13.75 -1.26 -1.64
C SER A 161 14.48 -0.04 -1.07
N PRO A 162 13.78 1.07 -0.81
CA PRO A 162 14.39 2.26 -0.22
C PRO A 162 15.00 2.00 1.16
N ASP A 163 14.40 1.10 1.96
CA ASP A 163 14.86 0.78 3.31
C ASP A 163 16.22 0.07 3.34
N ALA A 164 16.63 -0.53 2.22
CA ALA A 164 17.94 -1.17 2.08
C ALA A 164 19.05 -0.17 1.71
N ILE A 165 18.75 1.12 1.58
CA ILE A 165 19.64 2.14 0.99
C ILE A 165 19.90 3.26 2.00
N LEU A 166 21.16 3.48 2.35
CA LEU A 166 21.55 4.53 3.28
C LEU A 166 21.55 5.93 2.64
N ALA A 167 21.94 6.01 1.37
CA ALA A 167 21.91 7.23 0.59
C ALA A 167 21.95 6.89 -0.91
N VAL A 168 21.21 7.64 -1.72
CA VAL A 168 21.34 7.63 -3.16
C VAL A 168 21.43 9.07 -3.67
N ASN A 169 22.38 9.33 -4.56
CA ASN A 169 22.51 10.64 -5.18
C ASN A 169 21.74 10.64 -6.50
N GLY A 170 20.66 11.42 -6.56
CA GLY A 170 19.86 11.66 -7.75
C GLY A 170 18.66 10.72 -7.92
N SER A 171 17.69 11.17 -8.72
CA SER A 171 16.45 10.44 -9.04
C SER A 171 16.62 9.38 -10.13
N ALA A 172 17.82 9.26 -10.72
CA ALA A 172 18.09 8.38 -11.86
C ALA A 172 17.83 6.89 -11.58
N TYR A 173 17.88 6.49 -10.32
CA TYR A 173 17.59 5.11 -9.90
C TYR A 173 16.11 4.89 -9.57
N ASN A 174 15.27 5.93 -9.50
CA ASN A 174 13.87 5.79 -9.10
C ASN A 174 13.03 5.16 -10.22
N LEU A 175 12.46 3.99 -9.94
CA LEU A 175 11.62 3.23 -10.88
C LEU A 175 10.12 3.39 -10.59
N ASN A 176 9.72 4.15 -9.55
CA ASN A 176 8.33 4.27 -9.10
C ASN A 176 7.40 4.70 -10.23
N GLN A 177 7.77 5.73 -11.00
CA GLN A 177 6.92 6.26 -12.06
C GLN A 177 6.76 5.27 -13.21
N ASP A 178 7.82 4.52 -13.54
CA ASP A 178 7.76 3.52 -14.60
C ASP A 178 6.87 2.35 -14.18
N ILE A 179 7.05 1.84 -12.95
CA ILE A 179 6.17 0.78 -12.41
C ILE A 179 4.73 1.29 -12.32
N LEU A 180 4.51 2.53 -11.88
CA LEU A 180 3.19 3.15 -11.81
C LEU A 180 2.51 3.22 -13.17
N ASN A 181 3.24 3.57 -14.24
CA ASN A 181 2.71 3.62 -15.60
C ASN A 181 2.31 2.23 -16.11
N GLU A 182 3.15 1.21 -15.87
CA GLU A 182 2.82 -0.17 -16.21
C GLU A 182 1.61 -0.67 -15.40
N LEU A 183 1.55 -0.35 -14.11
CA LEU A 183 0.47 -0.73 -13.22
C LEU A 183 -0.85 -0.08 -13.64
N ASN A 184 -0.85 1.21 -13.95
CA ASN A 184 -2.03 1.93 -14.44
C ASN A 184 -2.53 1.41 -15.79
N THR A 185 -1.64 0.84 -16.61
CA THR A 185 -2.01 0.17 -17.86
C THR A 185 -2.62 -1.21 -17.59
N ALA A 186 -2.08 -1.96 -16.62
CA ALA A 186 -2.55 -3.30 -16.27
C ALA A 186 -3.87 -3.30 -15.47
N ILE A 187 -4.07 -2.31 -14.59
CA ILE A 187 -5.26 -2.13 -13.77
C ILE A 187 -5.64 -0.64 -13.73
N PRO A 188 -6.41 -0.15 -14.71
CA PRO A 188 -6.83 1.25 -14.73
C PRO A 188 -7.84 1.57 -13.61
N SER A 189 -8.64 0.58 -13.20
CA SER A 189 -9.61 0.67 -12.11
C SER A 189 -9.69 -0.66 -11.34
N ALA A 190 -10.01 -0.59 -10.05
CA ALA A 190 -10.24 -1.75 -9.20
C ALA A 190 -11.73 -1.84 -8.84
N GLN A 191 -12.22 -3.06 -8.60
CA GLN A 191 -13.56 -3.25 -8.08
C GLN A 191 -13.61 -2.97 -6.59
N LEU A 192 -14.57 -2.15 -6.18
CA LEU A 192 -14.66 -1.68 -4.81
C LEU A 192 -15.30 -2.70 -3.85
N VAL A 193 -16.40 -3.33 -4.27
CA VAL A 193 -17.16 -4.27 -3.44
C VAL A 193 -16.63 -5.69 -3.67
N PRO A 194 -16.13 -6.37 -2.62
CA PRO A 194 -15.71 -7.76 -2.74
C PRO A 194 -16.89 -8.67 -3.11
N PRO A 195 -16.67 -9.73 -3.92
CA PRO A 195 -17.72 -10.67 -4.23
C PRO A 195 -18.18 -11.46 -2.99
N SER A 196 -19.40 -12.01 -3.03
CA SER A 196 -19.93 -12.80 -1.92
C SER A 196 -19.04 -14.01 -1.61
N GLY A 197 -18.77 -14.24 -0.33
CA GLY A 197 -17.86 -15.31 0.11
C GLY A 197 -16.37 -15.01 -0.08
N TRP A 198 -16.02 -13.80 -0.54
CA TRP A 198 -14.62 -13.38 -0.57
C TRP A 198 -14.10 -13.14 0.85
N GLU A 199 -12.89 -13.64 1.09
CA GLU A 199 -12.14 -13.44 2.32
C GLU A 199 -10.74 -12.95 1.97
N PRO A 200 -10.15 -12.00 2.72
CA PRO A 200 -8.79 -11.52 2.47
C PRO A 200 -7.76 -12.65 2.36
N ARG A 201 -6.78 -12.47 1.47
CA ARG A 201 -5.67 -13.43 1.26
C ARG A 201 -5.03 -13.92 2.57
N GLN A 202 -4.77 -13.03 3.52
CA GLN A 202 -4.13 -13.38 4.79
C GLN A 202 -4.97 -14.39 5.60
N ILE A 203 -6.30 -14.28 5.55
CA ILE A 203 -7.21 -15.21 6.23
C ILE A 203 -7.22 -16.56 5.51
N ARG A 204 -7.23 -16.55 4.18
CA ARG A 204 -7.18 -17.78 3.37
C ARG A 204 -5.87 -18.53 3.60
N GLU A 205 -4.75 -17.83 3.63
CA GLU A 205 -3.42 -18.40 3.90
C GLU A 205 -3.31 -18.93 5.33
N ALA A 206 -3.79 -18.18 6.33
CA ALA A 206 -3.81 -18.65 7.72
C ALA A 206 -4.67 -19.92 7.88
N ARG A 207 -5.84 -19.98 7.22
CA ARG A 207 -6.68 -21.19 7.21
C ARG A 207 -6.00 -22.36 6.52
N ALA A 208 -5.33 -22.12 5.39
CA ALA A 208 -4.59 -23.15 4.67
C ALA A 208 -3.44 -23.72 5.53
N GLN A 209 -2.72 -22.87 6.27
CA GLN A 209 -1.68 -23.28 7.21
C GLN A 209 -2.25 -24.12 8.37
N GLN A 210 -3.41 -23.74 8.92
CA GLN A 210 -4.09 -24.51 9.96
C GLN A 210 -4.59 -25.88 9.45
N ALA A 211 -5.11 -25.93 8.23
CA ALA A 211 -5.56 -27.18 7.60
C ALA A 211 -4.38 -28.13 7.31
N ALA A 212 -3.23 -27.59 6.87
CA ALA A 212 -2.01 -28.38 6.66
C ALA A 212 -1.48 -28.98 7.97
N ALA A 213 -1.58 -28.25 9.09
CA ALA A 213 -1.20 -28.74 10.42
C ALA A 213 -2.14 -29.84 10.96
N GLN A 214 -3.43 -29.82 10.59
CA GLN A 214 -4.40 -30.84 11.01
C GLN A 214 -4.42 -32.07 10.08
N GLY A 215 -4.04 -31.92 8.81
CA GLY A 215 -3.95 -33.00 7.82
C GLY A 215 -2.76 -33.96 8.02
N GLN A 216 -1.78 -33.61 8.87
CA GLN A 216 -0.65 -34.48 9.23
C GLN A 216 -0.95 -35.43 10.40
N ALA A 217 -2.18 -35.42 10.94
CA ALA A 217 -2.64 -36.30 12.01
C ALA A 217 -3.64 -37.38 11.54
N ALA A 218 -3.66 -37.75 10.26
CA ALA A 218 -4.36 -38.94 9.79
C ALA A 218 -3.40 -40.14 9.80
N PRO A 219 -3.59 -41.16 10.67
CA PRO A 219 -2.77 -42.36 10.63
C PRO A 219 -3.09 -43.13 9.35
N SER A 220 -2.03 -43.40 8.58
CA SER A 220 -2.03 -44.39 7.53
C SER A 220 -2.48 -45.74 8.12
N THR A 221 -3.72 -46.12 7.85
CA THR A 221 -4.17 -47.50 8.05
C THR A 221 -3.38 -48.36 7.06
N ALA A 222 -2.25 -48.87 7.54
CA ALA A 222 -1.45 -49.87 6.88
C ALA A 222 -2.36 -51.06 6.53
N ALA A 223 -2.63 -51.24 5.24
CA ALA A 223 -3.17 -52.47 4.72
C ALA A 223 -2.17 -53.59 5.01
N GLN A 224 -2.46 -54.43 6.01
CA GLN A 224 -1.71 -55.66 6.26
C GLN A 224 -1.89 -56.60 5.07
N PRO A 225 -0.81 -57.15 4.47
CA PRO A 225 -0.93 -58.26 3.56
C PRO A 225 -1.08 -59.54 4.39
N THR A 226 -2.30 -60.04 4.52
CA THR A 226 -2.56 -61.41 4.99
C THR A 226 -2.12 -62.39 3.91
N GLY A 227 -1.02 -63.08 4.17
CA GLY A 227 -0.64 -64.27 3.41
C GLY A 227 -1.52 -65.47 3.75
N ARG A 228 -1.87 -66.24 2.72
CA ARG A 228 -1.95 -67.70 2.74
C ARG A 228 -2.03 -68.24 1.32
#